data_AF-A0A3A6PIK8-F1
#
_entry.id   AF-A0A3A6PIK8-F1
#
_cell.length_a   1.000
_cell.length_b   1.000
_cell.length_c   1.000
_cell.angle_alpha   90.00
_cell.angle_beta   90.00
_cell.angle_gamma   90.00
#
_symmetry.space_group_name_H-M   'P 1'
#
loop_
_entity.id
_entity.type
_entity.pdbx_description
1 polymer ?
#
loop_
_entity_poly.entity_id
_entity_poly.type
_entity_poly.pdbx_seq_one_letter_code
_entity_poly.pdbx_strand_id
1 'polypeptide(L)' 'MLGKLICVLLLAAAMLIYDLPRLKKSSRHDRMIYGIMIVPLLYLAFLFISSKPWPNIDSIFNLFTKPAQQIIHWLNPAQS' A
#
# COMPACT_ATOMS: atom_id res chain seq x y z
N MET A 1 -6.90 -12.00 -15.40
CA MET A 1 -6.05 -12.46 -14.28
C MET A 1 -4.58 -12.59 -14.68
N LEU A 2 -4.25 -13.31 -15.76
CA LEU A 2 -2.86 -13.46 -16.23
C LEU A 2 -2.14 -12.12 -16.47
N GLY A 3 -2.76 -11.16 -17.17
CA GLY A 3 -2.16 -9.84 -17.40
C GLY A 3 -1.83 -9.09 -16.10
N LYS A 4 -2.76 -9.10 -15.12
CA LYS A 4 -2.53 -8.51 -13.80
C LYS A 4 -1.36 -9.16 -13.06
N LEU A 5 -1.27 -10.49 -13.12
CA LEU A 5 -0.18 -11.26 -12.54
C LEU A 5 1.17 -10.91 -13.18
N ILE A 6 1.24 -10.84 -14.52
CA ILE A 6 2.44 -10.45 -15.26
C ILE A 6 2.87 -9.03 -14.88
N CYS A 7 1.93 -8.08 -14.81
CA CYS A 7 2.22 -6.71 -14.38
C CYS A 7 2.84 -6.67 -12.98
N VAL A 8 2.23 -7.38 -12.02
CA VAL A 8 2.75 -7.45 -10.64
C VAL A 8 4.15 -8.07 -10.62
N LEU A 9 4.37 -9.17 -11.35
CA LEU A 9 5.68 -9.83 -11.41
C LEU A 9 6.76 -8.92 -12.03
N LEU A 10 6.44 -8.20 -13.11
CA LEU A 10 7.38 -7.28 -13.74
C LEU A 10 7.77 -6.14 -12.79
N LEU A 11 6.80 -5.52 -12.13
CA LEU A 11 7.06 -4.45 -11.17
C LEU A 11 7.82 -4.94 -9.94
N ALA A 12 7.45 -6.09 -9.40
CA ALA A 12 8.15 -6.69 -8.26
C ALA A 12 9.58 -7.09 -8.62
N ALA A 13 9.82 -7.63 -9.82
CA ALA A 13 11.15 -7.95 -10.32
C ALA A 13 11.99 -6.68 -10.48
N ALA A 14 11.44 -5.62 -11.08
CA ALA A 14 12.14 -4.34 -11.24
C ALA A 14 12.53 -3.73 -9.89
N MET A 15 11.61 -3.72 -8.93
CA MET A 15 11.87 -3.26 -7.55
C MET A 15 12.96 -4.10 -6.89
N LEU A 16 12.85 -5.44 -6.93
CA LEU A 16 13.84 -6.32 -6.31
C LEU A 16 15.22 -6.19 -6.94
N ILE A 17 15.34 -6.11 -8.27
CA ILE A 17 16.63 -5.93 -8.96
C ILE A 17 17.32 -4.65 -8.47
N TYR A 18 16.56 -3.56 -8.30
CA TYR A 18 17.07 -2.30 -7.81
C TYR A 18 17.45 -2.34 -6.32
N ASP A 19 16.62 -2.99 -5.49
CA ASP A 19 16.78 -3.02 -4.04
C ASP A 19 17.81 -4.04 -3.56
N LEU A 20 17.98 -5.18 -4.25
CA LEU A 20 18.87 -6.27 -3.85
C LEU A 20 20.31 -5.84 -3.51
N PRO A 21 21.01 -4.99 -4.31
CA PRO A 21 22.35 -4.53 -3.94
C PRO A 21 22.36 -3.65 -2.67
N ARG A 22 21.28 -2.90 -2.42
CA ARG A 22 21.13 -2.03 -1.24
C ARG A 22 20.84 -2.86 0.01
N LEU A 23 19.92 -3.82 -0.10
CA LEU A 23 19.56 -4.75 0.97
C LEU A 23 20.77 -5.57 1.44
N LYS A 24 21.66 -5.98 0.53
CA LYS A 24 22.90 -6.68 0.88
C LYS A 24 23.82 -5.85 1.78
N LYS A 25 23.88 -4.54 1.60
CA LYS A 25 24.74 -3.62 2.37
C LYS A 25 24.06 -3.03 3.61
N SER A 26 22.76 -3.26 3.76
CA SER A 26 21.91 -2.63 4.77
C SER A 26 21.87 -3.42 6.09
N SER A 27 21.53 -2.72 7.18
CA SER A 27 21.50 -3.29 8.54
C SER A 27 20.36 -4.31 8.71
N ARG A 28 20.42 -5.16 9.75
CA ARG A 28 19.34 -6.12 10.04
C ARG A 28 18.00 -5.43 10.29
N HIS A 29 18.02 -4.26 10.92
CA HIS A 29 16.83 -3.48 11.23
C HIS A 29 16.15 -2.97 9.95
N ASP A 30 16.92 -2.41 9.03
CA ASP A 30 16.40 -1.93 7.75
C ASP A 30 15.82 -3.08 6.90
N ARG A 31 16.45 -4.26 6.93
CA ARG A 31 15.91 -5.47 6.27
C ARG A 31 14.59 -5.91 6.90
N MET A 32 14.45 -5.78 8.21
CA MET A 32 13.20 -6.07 8.90
C MET A 32 12.10 -5.08 8.49
N ILE A 33 12.40 -3.78 8.46
CA ILE A 33 11.47 -2.74 7.98
C ILE A 33 11.06 -3.02 6.54
N TYR A 34 12.02 -3.34 5.67
CA TYR A 34 11.74 -3.71 4.29
C TYR A 34 10.80 -4.91 4.21
N GLY A 35 11.06 -5.97 4.97
CA GLY A 35 10.18 -7.14 5.05
C GLY A 35 8.76 -6.78 5.51
N ILE A 36 8.63 -5.91 6.52
CA ILE A 36 7.33 -5.41 6.99
C ILE A 36 6.63 -4.63 5.89
N MET A 37 7.33 -3.80 5.12
CA MET A 37 6.76 -3.04 3.99
C MET A 37 6.34 -3.93 2.81
N ILE A 38 6.96 -5.10 2.64
CA ILE A 38 6.56 -6.07 1.62
C ILE A 38 5.19 -6.70 1.93
N VAL A 39 4.81 -6.85 3.21
CA VAL A 39 3.52 -7.43 3.60
C VAL A 39 2.30 -6.69 3.01
N PRO A 40 2.13 -5.36 3.21
CA PRO A 40 1.03 -4.63 2.62
C PRO A 40 1.10 -4.61 1.08
N LEU A 41 2.30 -4.60 0.51
CA LEU A 41 2.50 -4.69 -0.95
C LEU A 41 1.96 -6.02 -1.51
N LEU A 42 2.29 -7.15 -0.87
CA LEU A 42 1.79 -8.47 -1.26
C LEU A 42 0.27 -8.58 -1.11
N TYR A 43 -0.28 -8.00 -0.04
CA TYR A 43 -1.73 -7.93 0.16
C TYR A 43 -2.43 -7.20 -1.00
N LEU A 44 -1.93 -6.02 -1.37
CA LEU A 44 -2.49 -5.23 -2.48
C LEU A 44 -2.32 -5.94 -3.82
N ALA A 45 -1.17 -6.58 -4.06
CA ALA A 45 -0.95 -7.41 -5.24
C ALA A 45 -1.98 -8.55 -5.32
N PHE A 46 -2.24 -9.23 -4.19
CA PHE A 46 -3.25 -10.28 -4.11
C PHE A 46 -4.66 -9.73 -4.39
N LEU A 47 -5.04 -8.59 -3.81
CA LEU A 47 -6.33 -7.95 -4.10
C LEU A 47 -6.47 -7.60 -5.58
N PHE A 48 -5.43 -7.00 -6.15
CA PHE A 48 -5.41 -6.61 -7.54
C PHE A 48 -5.60 -7.81 -8.47
N ILE A 49 -4.86 -8.90 -8.24
CA ILE A 49 -4.91 -10.13 -9.05
C ILE A 49 -6.23 -10.87 -8.85
N SER A 50 -6.70 -11.02 -7.61
CA SER A 50 -7.90 -11.80 -7.30
C SER A 50 -9.20 -11.06 -7.60
N SER A 51 -9.16 -9.75 -7.82
CA SER A 51 -10.33 -8.87 -7.98
C SER A 51 -11.36 -9.05 -6.85
N LYS A 52 -10.94 -9.48 -5.66
CA LYS A 52 -11.82 -9.61 -4.51
C LYS A 52 -12.21 -8.22 -3.98
N PRO A 53 -13.47 -8.02 -3.55
CA PRO A 53 -13.95 -6.75 -2.99
C PRO A 53 -13.52 -6.60 -1.51
N TRP A 54 -12.28 -6.95 -1.20
CA TRP A 54 -11.72 -6.81 0.14
C TRP A 54 -11.27 -5.37 0.37
N PRO A 55 -11.25 -4.93 1.65
CA PRO A 55 -10.90 -3.55 1.98
C PRO A 55 -9.47 -3.26 1.54
N ASN A 56 -9.31 -2.20 0.75
CA ASN A 56 -7.97 -1.70 0.44
C ASN A 56 -7.37 -1.06 1.71
N ILE A 57 -6.04 -0.93 1.76
CA ILE A 57 -5.33 -0.42 2.95
C ILE A 57 -5.76 1.03 3.27
N ASP A 58 -6.12 1.79 2.23
CA ASP A 58 -6.68 3.13 2.38
C ASP A 58 -7.99 3.16 3.18
N SER A 59 -8.72 2.04 3.24
CA SER A 59 -9.97 1.92 3.99
C SER A 59 -9.76 2.07 5.50
N ILE A 60 -8.53 1.91 6.01
CA ILE A 60 -8.17 2.24 7.39
C ILE A 60 -8.36 3.74 7.65
N PHE A 61 -8.14 4.59 6.64
CA PHE A 61 -8.35 6.03 6.79
C PHE A 61 -9.82 6.42 6.90
N ASN A 62 -10.76 5.51 6.59
CA ASN A 62 -12.18 5.74 6.84
C ASN A 62 -12.50 5.90 8.34
N LEU A 63 -11.62 5.44 9.25
CA LEU A 63 -11.75 5.75 10.67
C LEU A 63 -11.69 7.26 10.94
N PHE A 64 -11.00 8.02 10.08
CA PHE A 64 -10.86 9.47 10.18
C PHE A 64 -11.95 10.24 9.42
N THR A 65 -12.95 9.58 8.82
CA THR A 65 -14.00 10.27 8.07
C THR A 65 -14.78 11.25 8.94
N LYS A 66 -15.13 10.86 10.17
CA LYS A 66 -15.83 11.74 11.12
C LYS A 66 -15.02 12.98 11.53
N PRO A 67 -13.76 12.85 11.99
CA PRO A 67 -12.96 14.04 12.30
C PRO A 67 -12.68 14.89 11.05
N ALA A 68 -12.50 14.27 9.88
CA ALA A 68 -12.35 15.02 8.63
C ALA A 68 -13.59 15.87 8.30
N GLN A 69 -14.81 15.33 8.48
CA GLN A 69 -16.05 16.08 8.29
C GLN A 69 -16.17 17.26 9.26
N GLN A 70 -15.73 17.10 10.51
CA GLN A 70 -15.74 18.20 11.49
C GLN A 70 -14.79 19.33 11.08
N ILE A 71 -13.60 18.99 10.57
CA ILE A 71 -12.64 19.97 10.05
C ILE A 71 -13.24 20.73 8.85
N ILE A 72 -13.87 20.02 7.92
CA ILE A 72 -14.53 20.62 6.75
C ILE A 72 -15.67 21.55 7.19
N HIS A 73 -16.50 21.13 8.14
CA HIS A 73 -17.60 21.95 8.67
C HIS A 73 -17.08 23.22 9.35
N TRP A 74 -15.97 23.12 10.10
CA TRP A 74 -15.33 24.29 10.72
C TRP A 74 -14.75 25.26 9.66
N LEU A 75 -14.17 24.74 8.57
CA LEU A 75 -13.61 25.55 7.48
C LEU A 75 -14.69 26.17 6.58
N ASN A 76 -15.81 25.49 6.37
CA ASN A 76 -16.88 25.95 5.50
C ASN A 76 -18.27 25.64 6.10
N PRO A 77 -18.72 26.44 7.08
CA PRO A 77 -19.98 26.19 7.80
C PRO A 77 -21.24 26.36 6.93
N ALA A 78 -21.13 26.92 5.71
CA ALA A 78 -22.26 27.20 4.83
C ALA A 78 -22.64 26.05 3.87
N GLN A 79 -21.88 24.95 3.83
CA GLN A 79 -22.10 23.80 2.92
C GLN A 79 -22.75 22.57 3.58
N SER A 80 -23.34 22.69 4.77
CA SER A 80 -24.06 21.60 5.45
C SER A 80 -25.51 21.46 5.02
#